data_AF-A0A514XEL0-F1
#
_entry.id   AF-A0A514XEL0-F1
#
_cell.length_a   1.000
_cell.length_b   1.000
_cell.length_c   1.000
_cell.angle_alpha   90.00
_cell.angle_beta   90.00
_cell.angle_gamma   90.00
#
_symmetry.space_group_name_H-M   'P 1'
#
loop_
_entity.id
_entity.type
_entity.pdbx_description
1 polymer ?
#
loop_
_entity_poly.entity_id
_entity_poly.type
_entity_poly.pdbx_seq_one_letter_code
_entity_poly.pdbx_strand_id
1 'polypeptide(L)'
;MLKVGQLLKFVSDLNPQNTPTRLSFYNFLRGFPHADDSLTPELIEMFFNYCMDYPHWASNKQQLGHEVQFLLENFNSFYQQKFDLSPIRFPQNMQIIEIEHFSDLIDAVSSYVKSQCEEGDKFRILPDQNKRVVAIVLRADKSLEVRTFDRKFTIRNGALEPLRKDLVLYYNPELELSSHHDHKIEVAPYITAQFRVIKDKVSGVLMRGYVFQKLLDVKNEALQDQTRILFPIKRLEQFFIDRRTDPYYQDLISQLERTCNLVQQGDAEATKWSSIVLGKADTALENVFLGDKLLTLLARDLRHALMEANRKNNSSSALSSDILITQQLPEADEECLKIAPLKELDLIN
;
A
#
# COMPACT_ATOMS: atom_id res chain seq x y z
N MET A 1 22.36 13.84 -22.44
CA MET A 1 22.12 13.18 -21.14
C MET A 1 21.62 11.78 -21.42
N LEU A 2 22.17 10.77 -20.76
CA LEU A 2 21.77 9.38 -20.94
C LEU A 2 20.33 9.17 -20.48
N LYS A 3 19.55 8.39 -21.25
CA LYS A 3 18.16 8.09 -20.95
C LYS A 3 17.98 6.65 -20.49
N VAL A 4 17.06 6.42 -19.57
CA VAL A 4 16.73 5.07 -19.07
C VAL A 4 16.33 4.14 -20.20
N GLY A 5 15.59 4.63 -21.20
CA GLY A 5 15.18 3.86 -22.37
C GLY A 5 16.36 3.28 -23.17
N GLN A 6 17.52 3.93 -23.16
CA GLN A 6 18.72 3.42 -23.84
C GLN A 6 19.28 2.20 -23.11
N LEU A 7 19.39 2.27 -21.78
CA LEU A 7 19.83 1.14 -20.95
C LEU A 7 18.81 0.00 -20.98
N LEU A 8 17.51 0.31 -20.91
CA LEU A 8 16.45 -0.69 -21.00
C LEU A 8 16.51 -1.47 -22.31
N LYS A 9 16.70 -0.78 -23.44
CA LYS A 9 16.86 -1.40 -24.75
C LYS A 9 18.09 -2.30 -24.78
N PHE A 10 19.23 -1.80 -24.31
CA PHE A 10 20.48 -2.58 -24.24
C PHE A 10 20.32 -3.87 -23.43
N VAL A 11 19.72 -3.80 -22.23
CA VAL A 11 19.47 -4.98 -21.39
C VAL A 11 18.49 -5.94 -22.07
N SER A 12 17.48 -5.43 -22.78
CA SER A 12 16.55 -6.24 -23.56
C SER A 12 17.24 -7.04 -24.66
N ASP A 13 18.21 -6.43 -25.36
CA ASP A 13 18.94 -7.06 -26.46
C ASP A 13 19.89 -8.17 -25.98
N LEU A 14 20.28 -8.16 -24.70
CA LEU A 14 21.14 -9.18 -24.06
C LEU A 14 20.39 -10.41 -23.52
N ASN A 15 19.12 -10.57 -23.89
CA ASN A 15 18.19 -11.57 -23.39
C ASN A 15 18.10 -11.59 -21.84
N PRO A 16 17.19 -10.79 -21.24
CA PRO A 16 17.12 -10.61 -19.80
C PRO A 16 16.74 -11.89 -19.04
N GLN A 17 16.19 -12.91 -19.70
CA GLN A 17 15.79 -14.18 -19.07
C GLN A 17 16.97 -15.10 -18.72
N ASN A 18 18.19 -14.77 -19.19
CA ASN A 18 19.37 -15.61 -18.99
C ASN A 18 19.74 -15.79 -17.51
N THR A 19 19.53 -14.76 -16.69
CA THR A 19 19.84 -14.81 -15.25
C THR A 19 18.75 -14.09 -14.45
N PRO A 20 18.50 -14.49 -13.19
CA PRO A 20 17.59 -13.78 -12.31
C PRO A 20 17.99 -12.31 -12.11
N THR A 21 19.30 -12.01 -12.11
CA THR A 21 19.82 -10.65 -11.97
C THR A 21 19.39 -9.77 -13.13
N ARG A 22 19.67 -10.20 -14.36
CA ARG A 22 19.28 -9.46 -15.58
C ARG A 22 17.78 -9.28 -15.66
N LEU A 23 17.02 -10.33 -15.35
CA LEU A 23 15.57 -10.28 -15.36
C LEU A 23 15.04 -9.26 -14.34
N SER A 24 15.56 -9.29 -13.11
CA SER A 24 15.17 -8.33 -12.07
C SER A 24 15.51 -6.89 -12.45
N PHE A 25 16.71 -6.66 -13.00
CA PHE A 25 17.16 -5.34 -13.42
C PHE A 25 16.33 -4.82 -14.60
N TYR A 26 16.10 -5.66 -15.61
CA TYR A 26 15.22 -5.35 -16.75
C TYR A 26 13.81 -4.98 -16.30
N ASN A 27 13.20 -5.82 -15.45
CA ASN A 27 11.85 -5.59 -14.96
C ASN A 27 11.77 -4.31 -14.12
N PHE A 28 12.77 -4.03 -13.27
CA PHE A 28 12.84 -2.81 -12.50
C PHE A 28 12.89 -1.57 -13.40
N LEU A 29 13.82 -1.55 -14.37
CA LEU A 29 13.97 -0.44 -15.33
C LEU A 29 12.73 -0.25 -16.21
N ARG A 30 11.99 -1.32 -16.49
CA ARG A 30 10.76 -1.26 -17.28
C ARG A 30 9.57 -0.78 -16.45
N GLY A 31 9.56 -1.02 -15.14
CA GLY A 31 8.39 -0.78 -14.30
C GLY A 31 8.41 0.55 -13.57
N PHE A 32 9.54 0.95 -12.99
CA PHE A 32 9.57 2.10 -12.09
C PHE A 32 9.94 3.43 -12.78
N PRO A 33 11.11 3.57 -13.42
CA PRO A 33 11.44 4.80 -14.13
C PRO A 33 10.71 4.90 -15.48
N HIS A 34 10.48 6.12 -15.96
CA HIS A 34 10.03 6.38 -17.31
C HIS A 34 11.20 6.26 -18.30
N ALA A 35 10.94 5.83 -19.54
CA ALA A 35 11.99 5.65 -20.55
C ALA A 35 12.73 6.97 -20.89
N ASP A 36 12.01 8.09 -20.78
CA ASP A 36 12.54 9.44 -21.00
C ASP A 36 13.23 10.04 -19.77
N ASP A 37 13.23 9.35 -18.64
CA ASP A 37 13.96 9.80 -17.46
C ASP A 37 15.47 9.73 -17.72
N SER A 38 16.19 10.59 -17.02
CA SER A 38 17.63 10.58 -17.05
C SER A 38 18.18 9.36 -16.31
N LEU A 39 19.12 8.66 -16.93
CA LEU A 39 19.84 7.59 -16.26
C LEU A 39 20.84 8.21 -15.28
N THR A 40 20.64 7.97 -13.98
CA THR A 40 21.50 8.50 -12.91
C THR A 40 22.02 7.38 -12.01
N PRO A 41 23.15 7.60 -11.30
CA PRO A 41 23.64 6.68 -10.27
C PRO A 41 22.59 6.33 -9.21
N GLU A 42 21.79 7.32 -8.80
CA GLU A 42 20.75 7.17 -7.77
C GLU A 42 19.66 6.20 -8.21
N LEU A 43 19.33 6.15 -9.51
CA LEU A 43 18.39 5.17 -10.05
C LEU A 43 18.92 3.74 -9.90
N ILE A 44 20.22 3.53 -10.14
CA ILE A 44 20.86 2.22 -10.00
C ILE A 44 20.95 1.82 -8.52
N GLU A 45 21.31 2.76 -7.64
CA GLU A 45 21.28 2.51 -6.21
C GLU A 45 19.87 2.22 -5.70
N MET A 46 18.85 2.90 -6.21
CA MET A 46 17.45 2.61 -5.88
C MET A 46 17.12 1.15 -6.23
N PHE A 47 17.52 0.67 -7.41
CA PHE A 47 17.38 -0.76 -7.75
C PHE A 47 18.03 -1.67 -6.71
N PHE A 48 19.28 -1.39 -6.32
CA PHE A 48 19.97 -2.19 -5.32
C PHE A 48 19.31 -2.14 -3.95
N ASN A 49 18.85 -0.97 -3.49
CA ASN A 49 18.13 -0.81 -2.23
C ASN A 49 16.86 -1.65 -2.21
N TYR A 50 16.11 -1.66 -3.32
CA TYR A 50 14.94 -2.54 -3.47
C TYR A 50 15.33 -4.01 -3.43
N CYS A 51 16.35 -4.41 -4.17
CA CYS A 51 16.83 -5.80 -4.16
C CYS A 51 17.21 -6.23 -2.75
N MET A 52 17.95 -5.42 -2.01
CA MET A 52 18.43 -5.72 -0.66
C MET A 52 17.32 -5.92 0.37
N ASP A 53 16.09 -5.49 0.07
CA ASP A 53 14.94 -5.80 0.90
C ASP A 53 14.46 -7.26 0.74
N TYR A 54 14.83 -7.95 -0.33
CA TYR A 54 14.45 -9.35 -0.56
C TYR A 54 15.50 -10.31 0.02
N PRO A 55 15.09 -11.32 0.81
CA PRO A 55 16.02 -12.32 1.36
C PRO A 55 16.89 -13.01 0.30
N HIS A 56 16.32 -13.29 -0.88
CA HIS A 56 17.06 -13.89 -2.00
C HIS A 56 18.27 -13.05 -2.39
N TRP A 57 18.11 -11.74 -2.57
CA TRP A 57 19.20 -10.86 -3.00
C TRP A 57 20.14 -10.50 -1.86
N ALA A 58 19.65 -10.38 -0.63
CA ALA A 58 20.51 -10.20 0.54
C ALA A 58 21.55 -11.32 0.64
N SER A 59 21.14 -12.58 0.43
CA SER A 59 22.03 -13.75 0.41
C SER A 59 22.93 -13.82 -0.83
N ASN A 60 22.51 -13.24 -1.96
CA ASN A 60 23.21 -13.31 -3.26
C ASN A 60 23.77 -11.95 -3.71
N LYS A 61 24.05 -11.03 -2.77
CA LYS A 61 24.39 -9.63 -3.08
C LYS A 61 25.65 -9.45 -3.94
N GLN A 62 26.64 -10.34 -3.80
CA GLN A 62 27.85 -10.31 -4.63
C GLN A 62 27.55 -10.60 -6.10
N GLN A 63 26.75 -11.64 -6.37
CA GLN A 63 26.34 -11.98 -7.73
C GLN A 63 25.54 -10.84 -8.36
N LEU A 64 24.57 -10.29 -7.62
CA LEU A 64 23.77 -9.15 -8.05
C LEU A 64 24.64 -7.95 -8.43
N GLY A 65 25.55 -7.57 -7.55
CA GLY A 65 26.42 -6.41 -7.74
C GLY A 65 27.37 -6.57 -8.93
N HIS A 66 28.10 -7.69 -9.00
CA HIS A 66 29.06 -7.94 -10.08
C HIS A 66 28.39 -8.02 -11.45
N GLU A 67 27.24 -8.68 -11.56
CA GLU A 67 26.57 -8.83 -12.85
C GLU A 67 25.99 -7.50 -13.36
N VAL A 68 25.40 -6.69 -12.48
CA VAL A 68 24.89 -5.36 -12.86
C VAL A 68 26.03 -4.41 -13.18
N GLN A 69 27.12 -4.45 -12.42
CA GLN A 69 28.32 -3.68 -12.73
C GLN A 69 28.86 -4.03 -14.12
N PHE A 70 29.01 -5.33 -14.42
CA PHE A 70 29.46 -5.80 -15.72
C PHE A 70 28.53 -5.35 -16.86
N LEU A 71 27.21 -5.37 -16.66
CA LEU A 71 26.25 -4.86 -17.64
C LEU A 71 26.43 -3.36 -17.91
N LEU A 72 26.64 -2.56 -16.87
CA LEU A 72 26.84 -1.10 -17.00
C LEU A 72 28.19 -0.77 -17.65
N GLU A 73 29.25 -1.52 -17.36
CA GLU A 73 30.56 -1.38 -18.02
C GLU A 73 30.48 -1.71 -19.51
N ASN A 74 29.74 -2.77 -19.87
CA ASN A 74 29.48 -3.11 -21.27
C ASN A 74 28.60 -2.08 -21.97
N PHE A 75 27.60 -1.53 -21.28
CA PHE A 75 26.75 -0.45 -21.79
C PHE A 75 27.60 0.80 -22.13
N ASN A 76 28.49 1.21 -21.22
CA ASN A 76 29.44 2.31 -21.46
C ASN A 76 30.34 2.05 -22.66
N SER A 77 30.87 0.83 -22.78
CA SER A 77 31.72 0.42 -23.90
C SER A 77 30.97 0.43 -25.23
N PHE A 78 29.72 -0.06 -25.24
CA PHE A 78 28.88 -0.15 -26.44
C PHE A 78 28.47 1.22 -26.99
N TYR A 79 28.05 2.14 -26.12
CA TYR A 79 27.61 3.48 -26.54
C TYR A 79 28.72 4.51 -26.58
N GLN A 80 29.98 4.14 -26.27
CA GLN A 80 31.12 5.07 -26.13
C GLN A 80 30.80 6.24 -25.18
N GLN A 81 29.98 5.97 -24.17
CA GLN A 81 29.48 6.96 -23.22
C GLN A 81 30.13 6.74 -21.85
N LYS A 82 30.13 7.80 -21.04
CA LYS A 82 30.67 7.79 -19.69
C LYS A 82 29.54 7.95 -18.67
N PHE A 83 28.69 6.94 -18.53
CA PHE A 83 27.89 6.81 -17.33
C PHE A 83 28.84 6.54 -16.16
N ASP A 84 28.94 7.48 -15.24
CA ASP A 84 29.87 7.37 -14.11
C ASP A 84 29.36 6.36 -13.09
N LEU A 85 30.15 5.32 -12.86
CA LEU A 85 29.84 4.25 -11.89
C LEU A 85 30.44 4.52 -10.51
N SER A 86 31.38 5.46 -10.39
CA SER A 86 32.06 5.77 -9.13
C SER A 86 31.14 6.21 -7.98
N PRO A 87 30.05 6.98 -8.22
CA PRO A 87 29.13 7.33 -7.14
C PRO A 87 28.19 6.18 -6.73
N ILE A 88 28.14 5.07 -7.49
CA ILE A 88 27.22 3.96 -7.21
C ILE A 88 27.76 3.08 -6.08
N ARG A 89 27.03 3.01 -4.99
CA ARG A 89 27.27 2.02 -3.94
C ARG A 89 26.69 0.67 -4.33
N PHE A 90 27.55 -0.24 -4.75
CA PHE A 90 27.15 -1.60 -5.09
C PHE A 90 26.77 -2.45 -3.86
N PRO A 91 25.89 -3.48 -4.00
CA PRO A 91 25.37 -4.29 -2.91
C PRO A 91 26.43 -4.93 -2.01
N GLN A 92 27.56 -5.38 -2.58
CA GLN A 92 28.68 -5.96 -1.83
C GLN A 92 29.28 -4.97 -0.81
N ASN A 93 29.16 -3.67 -1.06
CA ASN A 93 29.66 -2.58 -0.21
C ASN A 93 28.55 -1.97 0.67
N MET A 94 27.32 -2.53 0.61
CA MET A 94 26.23 -2.12 1.46
C MET A 94 26.29 -2.86 2.80
N GLN A 95 26.25 -2.08 3.88
CA GLN A 95 25.97 -2.58 5.22
C GLN A 95 24.48 -2.36 5.48
N ILE A 96 23.76 -3.45 5.71
CA ILE A 96 22.34 -3.44 6.03
C ILE A 96 22.20 -3.78 7.51
N ILE A 97 21.42 -2.97 8.22
CA ILE A 97 21.12 -3.13 9.64
C ILE A 97 19.63 -3.27 9.76
N GLU A 98 19.17 -4.34 10.40
CA GLU A 98 17.76 -4.50 10.74
C GLU A 98 17.55 -4.10 12.20
N ILE A 99 16.70 -3.10 12.42
CA ILE A 99 16.38 -2.61 13.76
C ILE A 99 15.30 -3.52 14.36
N GLU A 100 15.66 -4.27 15.41
CA GLU A 100 14.79 -5.27 16.02
C GLU A 100 13.74 -4.63 16.96
N HIS A 101 14.20 -3.71 17.81
CA HIS A 101 13.38 -3.00 18.78
C HIS A 101 12.61 -1.86 18.13
N PHE A 102 11.30 -1.82 18.37
CA PHE A 102 10.42 -0.88 17.68
C PHE A 102 10.59 0.58 18.17
N SER A 103 10.96 0.79 19.43
CA SER A 103 11.34 2.12 19.95
C SER A 103 12.51 2.71 19.17
N ASP A 104 13.55 1.91 18.98
CA ASP A 104 14.78 2.33 18.29
C ASP A 104 14.51 2.63 16.82
N LEU A 105 13.55 1.90 16.22
CA LEU A 105 13.10 2.17 14.87
C LEU A 105 12.40 3.53 14.77
N ILE A 106 11.52 3.88 15.71
CA ILE A 106 10.89 5.20 15.76
C ILE A 106 11.96 6.29 15.89
N ASP A 107 12.93 6.11 16.78
CA ASP A 107 13.99 7.09 17.03
C ASP A 107 14.90 7.28 15.80
N ALA A 108 15.26 6.18 15.12
CA ALA A 108 16.03 6.20 13.89
C ALA A 108 15.28 6.90 12.75
N VAL A 109 14.01 6.57 12.55
CA VAL A 109 13.16 7.25 11.55
C VAL A 109 12.99 8.72 11.91
N SER A 110 12.80 9.06 13.19
CA SER A 110 12.66 10.43 13.66
C SER A 110 13.90 11.27 13.39
N SER A 111 15.07 10.72 13.67
CA SER A 111 16.35 11.36 13.39
C SER A 111 16.55 11.59 11.89
N TYR A 112 16.21 10.59 11.07
CA TYR A 112 16.29 10.69 9.61
C TYR A 112 15.31 11.72 9.05
N VAL A 113 14.02 11.67 9.42
CA VAL A 113 13.00 12.60 8.92
C VAL A 113 13.33 14.03 9.34
N LYS A 114 13.76 14.24 10.59
CA LYS A 114 14.19 15.55 11.08
C LYS A 114 15.33 16.15 10.25
N SER A 115 16.24 15.32 9.73
CA SER A 115 17.34 15.79 8.88
C SER A 115 16.89 16.20 7.47
N GLN A 116 15.65 15.88 7.08
CA GLN A 116 15.06 16.20 5.76
C GLN A 116 14.00 17.30 5.85
N CYS A 117 13.65 17.74 7.06
CA CYS A 117 12.68 18.81 7.28
C CYS A 117 13.37 20.17 7.22
N GLU A 118 12.72 21.12 6.53
CA GLU A 118 13.15 22.51 6.48
C GLU A 118 12.58 23.31 7.66
N GLU A 119 13.00 24.57 7.80
CA GLU A 119 12.46 25.45 8.83
C GLU A 119 10.96 25.71 8.58
N GLY A 120 10.12 25.40 9.57
CA GLY A 120 8.67 25.54 9.49
C GLY A 120 7.92 24.24 9.18
N ASP A 121 8.62 23.20 8.72
CA ASP A 121 8.03 21.87 8.56
C ASP A 121 7.68 21.26 9.92
N LYS A 122 6.58 20.50 9.94
CA LYS A 122 6.17 19.71 11.10
C LYS A 122 6.06 18.27 10.67
N PHE A 123 6.47 17.34 11.54
CA PHE A 123 6.27 15.93 11.26
C PHE A 123 5.78 15.17 12.47
N ARG A 124 5.11 14.05 12.20
CA ARG A 124 4.66 13.09 13.19
C ARG A 124 5.04 11.69 12.73
N ILE A 125 5.43 10.85 13.67
CA ILE A 125 5.81 9.46 13.41
C ILE A 125 4.87 8.54 14.17
N LEU A 126 4.39 7.51 13.48
CA LEU A 126 3.34 6.62 13.95
C LEU A 126 3.66 5.15 13.61
N PRO A 127 3.26 4.20 14.46
CA PRO A 127 3.28 2.79 14.10
C PRO A 127 2.25 2.46 13.02
N ASP A 128 2.65 1.64 12.05
CA ASP A 128 1.76 0.92 11.15
C ASP A 128 1.48 -0.49 11.68
N GLN A 129 0.35 -1.09 11.27
CA GLN A 129 -0.08 -2.42 11.67
C GLN A 129 0.92 -3.52 11.28
N ASN A 130 1.75 -3.27 10.27
CA ASN A 130 2.74 -4.22 9.76
C ASN A 130 4.13 -4.07 10.38
N LYS A 131 4.24 -3.57 11.62
CA LYS A 131 5.53 -3.31 12.30
C LYS A 131 6.46 -2.37 11.51
N ARG A 132 5.86 -1.56 10.64
CA ARG A 132 6.49 -0.48 9.89
C ARG A 132 6.23 0.85 10.61
N VAL A 133 6.91 1.88 10.18
CA VAL A 133 6.74 3.23 10.69
C VAL A 133 6.24 4.13 9.58
N VAL A 134 5.24 4.95 9.87
CA VAL A 134 4.73 5.99 8.98
C VAL A 134 5.21 7.33 9.50
N ALA A 135 5.80 8.15 8.63
CA ALA A 135 6.05 9.55 8.89
C ALA A 135 5.09 10.40 8.07
N ILE A 136 4.41 11.33 8.73
CA ILE A 136 3.55 12.33 8.11
C ILE A 136 4.26 13.66 8.26
N VAL A 137 4.67 14.27 7.15
CA VAL A 137 5.40 15.54 7.11
C VAL A 137 4.48 16.61 6.51
N LEU A 138 4.11 17.61 7.31
CA LEU A 138 3.40 18.81 6.90
C LEU A 138 4.41 19.87 6.51
N ARG A 139 4.43 20.20 5.22
CA ARG A 139 5.29 21.23 4.65
C ARG A 139 4.75 22.62 4.96
N ALA A 140 5.60 23.63 4.86
CA ALA A 140 5.24 25.04 5.08
C ALA A 140 4.09 25.53 4.17
N ASP A 141 3.97 24.99 2.96
CA ASP A 141 2.89 25.28 2.00
C ASP A 141 1.57 24.54 2.31
N LYS A 142 1.53 23.78 3.42
CA LYS A 142 0.45 22.92 3.88
C LYS A 142 0.24 21.64 3.07
N SER A 143 1.11 21.33 2.11
CA SER A 143 1.14 20.00 1.50
C SER A 143 1.59 18.94 2.51
N LEU A 144 1.20 17.68 2.28
CA LEU A 144 1.62 16.55 3.11
C LEU A 144 2.44 15.54 2.32
N GLU A 145 3.51 15.06 2.94
CA GLU A 145 4.20 13.85 2.52
C GLU A 145 3.96 12.74 3.54
N VAL A 146 3.49 11.59 3.06
CA VAL A 146 3.28 10.41 3.89
C VAL A 146 4.26 9.34 3.45
N ARG A 147 5.27 9.08 4.28
CA ARG A 147 6.36 8.15 4.00
C ARG A 147 6.22 6.89 4.85
N THR A 148 6.49 5.73 4.26
CA THR A 148 6.52 4.45 4.97
C THR A 148 7.95 3.92 5.05
N PHE A 149 8.35 3.48 6.23
CA PHE A 149 9.68 2.95 6.50
C PHE A 149 9.61 1.55 7.09
N ASP A 150 10.47 0.67 6.60
CA ASP A 150 10.69 -0.66 7.15
C ASP A 150 11.79 -0.65 8.21
N ARG A 151 12.09 -1.84 8.73
CA ARG A 151 13.11 -2.09 9.74
C ARG A 151 14.54 -2.04 9.21
N LYS A 152 14.74 -1.99 7.89
CA LYS A 152 16.05 -2.08 7.27
C LYS A 152 16.64 -0.72 6.97
N PHE A 153 17.85 -0.52 7.47
CA PHE A 153 18.64 0.69 7.34
C PHE A 153 20.01 0.38 6.74
N THR A 154 20.68 1.42 6.26
CA THR A 154 22.07 1.35 5.82
C THR A 154 22.85 2.53 6.38
N ILE A 155 24.16 2.37 6.52
CA ILE A 155 25.05 3.46 6.95
C ILE A 155 25.56 4.19 5.71
N ARG A 156 25.21 5.46 5.51
CA ARG A 156 25.74 6.32 4.45
C ARG A 156 26.43 7.53 5.06
N ASN A 157 27.67 7.81 4.67
CA ASN A 157 28.46 8.93 5.20
C ASN A 157 28.47 9.01 6.74
N GLY A 158 28.49 7.85 7.42
CA GLY A 158 28.47 7.75 8.87
C GLY A 158 27.08 7.94 9.53
N ALA A 159 26.03 8.24 8.75
CA ALA A 159 24.67 8.37 9.23
C ALA A 159 23.85 7.10 8.93
N LEU A 160 22.94 6.76 9.83
CA LEU A 160 21.97 5.69 9.64
C LEU A 160 20.81 6.23 8.80
N GLU A 161 20.51 5.58 7.68
CA GLU A 161 19.46 6.00 6.76
C GLU A 161 18.57 4.80 6.37
N PRO A 162 17.25 5.00 6.15
CA PRO A 162 16.38 3.94 5.67
C PRO A 162 16.88 3.36 4.35
N LEU A 163 16.77 2.03 4.21
CA LEU A 163 17.18 1.34 2.98
C LEU A 163 16.37 1.82 1.78
N ARG A 164 15.04 1.86 1.91
CA ARG A 164 14.10 2.42 0.92
C ARG A 164 13.63 3.78 1.40
N LYS A 165 13.71 4.80 0.54
CA LYS A 165 13.42 6.21 0.87
C LYS A 165 12.27 6.80 0.07
N ASP A 166 11.83 6.06 -0.93
CA ASP A 166 10.92 6.49 -2.00
C ASP A 166 9.52 5.90 -1.87
N LEU A 167 9.22 5.19 -0.78
CA LEU A 167 7.85 4.81 -0.42
C LEU A 167 7.12 6.01 0.16
N VAL A 168 6.54 6.83 -0.71
CA VAL A 168 5.92 8.11 -0.38
C VAL A 168 4.63 8.36 -1.17
N LEU A 169 3.63 8.89 -0.46
CA LEU A 169 2.45 9.54 -1.02
C LEU A 169 2.59 11.05 -0.82
N TYR A 170 2.12 11.81 -1.81
CA TYR A 170 2.15 13.27 -1.80
C TYR A 170 0.72 13.78 -1.86
N TYR A 171 0.36 14.69 -0.99
CA TYR A 171 -0.96 15.30 -0.92
C TYR A 171 -0.84 16.82 -1.04
N ASN A 172 -1.80 17.43 -1.73
CA ASN A 172 -1.94 18.89 -1.77
C ASN A 172 -2.54 19.44 -0.45
N PRO A 173 -2.61 20.78 -0.28
CA PRO A 173 -3.23 21.39 0.90
C PRO A 173 -4.70 21.02 1.13
N GLU A 174 -5.40 20.56 0.09
CA GLU A 174 -6.78 20.07 0.12
C GLU A 174 -6.90 18.60 0.56
N LEU A 175 -5.77 17.94 0.91
CA LEU A 175 -5.68 16.53 1.28
C LEU A 175 -6.05 15.55 0.16
N GLU A 176 -5.90 15.96 -1.09
CA GLU A 176 -6.02 15.12 -2.27
C GLU A 176 -4.63 14.70 -2.77
N LEU A 177 -4.55 13.52 -3.39
CA LEU A 177 -3.29 13.03 -3.96
C LEU A 177 -2.78 13.98 -5.06
N SER A 178 -1.53 14.40 -4.94
CA SER A 178 -0.91 15.38 -5.82
C SER A 178 -0.71 14.83 -7.23
N SER A 179 -1.29 15.48 -8.24
CA SER A 179 -1.12 15.08 -9.64
C SER A 179 0.26 15.37 -10.23
N HIS A 180 1.09 16.12 -9.51
CA HIS A 180 2.43 16.53 -9.94
C HIS A 180 3.52 15.54 -9.55
N HIS A 181 3.20 14.56 -8.71
CA HIS A 181 4.18 13.63 -8.16
C HIS A 181 3.88 12.20 -8.59
N ASP A 182 4.95 11.39 -8.64
CA ASP A 182 4.80 9.95 -8.68
C ASP A 182 4.68 9.43 -7.25
N HIS A 183 3.63 8.67 -7.01
CA HIS A 183 3.36 8.03 -5.74
C HIS A 183 3.94 6.62 -5.76
N LYS A 184 4.44 6.17 -4.62
CA LYS A 184 4.92 4.80 -4.49
C LYS A 184 4.66 4.27 -3.10
N ILE A 185 4.05 3.09 -3.03
CA ILE A 185 3.68 2.44 -1.76
C ILE A 185 3.84 0.94 -1.85
N GLU A 186 4.04 0.31 -0.70
CA GLU A 186 3.94 -1.13 -0.59
C GLU A 186 2.50 -1.54 -0.24
N VAL A 187 1.82 -2.18 -1.18
CA VAL A 187 0.40 -2.53 -1.06
C VAL A 187 0.18 -3.86 -0.32
N ALA A 188 1.19 -4.75 -0.37
CA ALA A 188 1.26 -6.04 0.31
C ALA A 188 2.74 -6.45 0.42
N PRO A 189 3.09 -7.44 1.28
CA PRO A 189 4.46 -7.91 1.38
C PRO A 189 5.04 -8.25 0.01
N TYR A 190 6.18 -7.65 -0.33
CA TYR A 190 6.87 -7.86 -1.61
C TYR A 190 6.08 -7.41 -2.85
N ILE A 191 5.07 -6.54 -2.69
CA ILE A 191 4.31 -5.94 -3.80
C ILE A 191 4.33 -4.43 -3.66
N THR A 192 4.99 -3.76 -4.60
CA THR A 192 5.10 -2.30 -4.65
C THR A 192 4.27 -1.75 -5.80
N ALA A 193 3.47 -0.73 -5.53
CA ALA A 193 2.76 0.05 -6.54
C ALA A 193 3.51 1.36 -6.76
N GLN A 194 3.73 1.75 -8.02
CA GLN A 194 4.11 3.11 -8.41
C GLN A 194 3.07 3.64 -9.39
N PHE A 195 2.53 4.82 -9.12
CA PHE A 195 1.42 5.37 -9.90
C PHE A 195 1.36 6.89 -9.83
N ARG A 196 0.63 7.49 -10.77
CA ARG A 196 0.27 8.91 -10.79
C ARG A 196 -1.25 9.04 -10.80
N VAL A 197 -1.75 10.08 -10.14
CA VAL A 197 -3.18 10.42 -10.13
C VAL A 197 -3.40 11.67 -10.98
N ILE A 198 -4.25 11.60 -12.01
CA ILE A 198 -4.60 12.73 -12.86
C ILE A 198 -6.12 12.75 -13.00
N LYS A 199 -6.79 13.79 -12.48
CA LYS A 199 -8.26 13.95 -12.53
C LYS A 199 -8.99 12.69 -12.00
N ASP A 200 -8.63 12.25 -10.79
CA ASP A 200 -9.14 11.04 -10.12
C ASP A 200 -8.89 9.70 -10.83
N LYS A 201 -8.12 9.74 -11.92
CA LYS A 201 -7.71 8.54 -12.64
C LYS A 201 -6.29 8.19 -12.29
N VAL A 202 -6.08 6.91 -12.00
CA VAL A 202 -4.78 6.35 -11.68
C VAL A 202 -4.17 5.71 -12.91
N SER A 203 -2.89 5.96 -13.13
CA SER A 203 -2.06 5.23 -14.09
C SER A 203 -0.78 4.79 -13.42
N GLY A 204 -0.39 3.53 -13.56
CA GLY A 204 0.77 3.01 -12.86
C GLY A 204 0.93 1.49 -12.97
N VAL A 205 1.86 0.96 -12.21
CA VAL A 205 2.22 -0.45 -12.24
C VAL A 205 2.38 -1.02 -10.83
N LEU A 206 1.98 -2.28 -10.66
CA LEU A 206 2.29 -3.08 -9.48
C LEU A 206 3.34 -4.11 -9.87
N MET A 207 4.42 -4.17 -9.08
CA MET A 207 5.54 -5.09 -9.26
C MET A 207 5.59 -6.03 -8.05
N ARG A 208 5.87 -7.32 -8.29
CA ARG A 208 5.91 -8.33 -7.23
C ARG A 208 7.21 -9.13 -7.20
N GLY A 209 7.61 -9.49 -5.98
CA GLY A 209 8.68 -10.43 -5.71
C GLY A 209 10.08 -9.93 -6.07
N TYR A 210 11.09 -10.75 -5.79
CA TYR A 210 12.50 -10.39 -5.94
C TYR A 210 12.93 -10.14 -7.39
N VAL A 211 12.19 -10.64 -8.37
CA VAL A 211 12.43 -10.37 -9.81
C VAL A 211 11.64 -9.18 -10.34
N PHE A 212 10.90 -8.46 -9.48
CA PHE A 212 10.02 -7.35 -9.85
C PHE A 212 9.06 -7.72 -10.99
N GLN A 213 8.40 -8.87 -10.92
CA GLN A 213 7.48 -9.27 -11.99
C GLN A 213 6.28 -8.30 -12.03
N LYS A 214 5.91 -7.81 -13.21
CA LYS A 214 4.68 -7.02 -13.37
C LYS A 214 3.47 -7.86 -12.97
N LEU A 215 2.74 -7.39 -11.96
CA LEU A 215 1.51 -8.01 -11.46
C LEU A 215 0.28 -7.38 -12.11
N LEU A 216 0.22 -6.05 -12.14
CA LEU A 216 -0.90 -5.29 -12.68
C LEU A 216 -0.38 -4.02 -13.35
N ASP A 217 -1.03 -3.61 -14.41
CA ASP A 217 -0.76 -2.40 -15.18
C ASP A 217 -2.09 -1.65 -15.26
N VAL A 218 -2.16 -0.50 -14.60
CA VAL A 218 -3.38 0.29 -14.44
C VAL A 218 -3.29 1.49 -15.37
N LYS A 219 -4.30 1.69 -16.22
CA LYS A 219 -4.24 2.73 -17.25
C LYS A 219 -5.50 3.57 -17.28
N ASN A 220 -5.40 4.76 -16.68
CA ASN A 220 -6.45 5.77 -16.70
C ASN A 220 -7.78 5.24 -16.13
N GLU A 221 -7.68 4.43 -15.07
CA GLU A 221 -8.82 3.83 -14.37
C GLU A 221 -9.18 4.68 -13.15
N ALA A 222 -10.45 4.68 -12.72
CA ALA A 222 -10.83 5.41 -11.52
C ALA A 222 -10.16 4.78 -10.28
N LEU A 223 -9.62 5.60 -9.38
CA LEU A 223 -8.96 5.10 -8.18
C LEU A 223 -9.90 4.23 -7.32
N GLN A 224 -11.19 4.54 -7.31
CA GLN A 224 -12.22 3.81 -6.58
C GLN A 224 -12.36 2.34 -7.04
N ASP A 225 -12.09 2.07 -8.31
CA ASP A 225 -12.17 0.72 -8.88
C ASP A 225 -10.90 -0.10 -8.58
N GLN A 226 -9.81 0.56 -8.19
CA GLN A 226 -8.50 -0.06 -7.95
C GLN A 226 -8.25 -0.34 -6.46
N THR A 227 -9.02 -1.27 -5.88
CA THR A 227 -8.95 -1.63 -4.45
C THR A 227 -7.55 -1.98 -3.95
N ARG A 228 -6.71 -2.61 -4.80
CA ARG A 228 -5.32 -2.95 -4.49
C ARG A 228 -4.43 -1.72 -4.22
N ILE A 229 -4.81 -0.56 -4.74
CA ILE A 229 -4.11 0.71 -4.53
C ILE A 229 -4.88 1.56 -3.50
N LEU A 230 -6.21 1.65 -3.65
CA LEU A 230 -7.09 2.46 -2.81
C LEU A 230 -7.01 2.06 -1.33
N PHE A 231 -7.09 0.76 -0.99
CA PHE A 231 -7.14 0.36 0.43
C PHE A 231 -5.85 0.65 1.18
N PRO A 232 -4.65 0.36 0.65
CA PRO A 232 -3.40 0.83 1.25
C PRO A 232 -3.36 2.34 1.49
N ILE A 233 -3.86 3.15 0.55
CA ILE A 233 -3.94 4.61 0.70
C ILE A 233 -4.90 4.96 1.83
N LYS A 234 -6.12 4.42 1.82
CA LYS A 234 -7.16 4.69 2.82
C LYS A 234 -6.75 4.25 4.23
N ARG A 235 -5.93 3.21 4.35
CA ARG A 235 -5.30 2.83 5.64
C ARG A 235 -4.38 3.91 6.18
N LEU A 236 -3.56 4.52 5.32
CA LEU A 236 -2.65 5.60 5.72
C LEU A 236 -3.43 6.88 6.02
N GLU A 237 -4.46 7.19 5.24
CA GLU A 237 -5.29 8.39 5.41
C GLU A 237 -5.99 8.45 6.77
N GLN A 238 -6.30 7.31 7.38
CA GLN A 238 -6.90 7.28 8.72
C GLN A 238 -6.07 7.96 9.81
N PHE A 239 -4.77 8.18 9.59
CA PHE A 239 -3.91 8.86 10.55
C PHE A 239 -4.02 10.39 10.51
N PHE A 240 -4.59 10.97 9.45
CA PHE A 240 -4.62 12.42 9.26
C PHE A 240 -5.88 12.99 8.59
N ILE A 241 -6.75 12.15 8.00
CA ILE A 241 -8.05 12.54 7.46
C ILE A 241 -9.14 12.14 8.45
N ASP A 242 -10.04 13.07 8.79
CA ASP A 242 -11.22 12.76 9.58
C ASP A 242 -12.19 11.90 8.75
N ARG A 243 -12.62 10.77 9.32
CA ARG A 243 -13.60 9.85 8.72
C ARG A 243 -14.91 10.54 8.35
N ARG A 244 -15.29 11.60 9.08
CA ARG A 244 -16.50 12.40 8.81
C ARG A 244 -16.40 13.17 7.49
N THR A 245 -15.19 13.48 7.07
CA THR A 245 -14.91 14.21 5.82
C THR A 245 -14.39 13.31 4.70
N ASP A 246 -14.03 12.06 4.99
CA ASP A 246 -13.57 11.11 3.97
C ASP A 246 -14.73 10.70 3.04
N PRO A 247 -14.69 11.06 1.74
CA PRO A 247 -15.76 10.75 0.79
C PRO A 247 -16.02 9.25 0.63
N TYR A 248 -14.98 8.41 0.71
CA TYR A 248 -15.11 6.97 0.57
C TYR A 248 -15.86 6.36 1.76
N TYR A 249 -15.54 6.83 2.98
CA TYR A 249 -16.23 6.39 4.18
C TYR A 249 -17.69 6.86 4.18
N GLN A 250 -17.94 8.14 3.85
CA GLN A 250 -19.30 8.70 3.81
C GLN A 250 -20.19 8.02 2.76
N ASP A 251 -19.65 7.72 1.57
CA ASP A 251 -20.37 6.98 0.53
C ASP A 251 -20.74 5.57 1.00
N LEU A 252 -19.81 4.86 1.65
CA LEU A 252 -20.06 3.52 2.17
C LEU A 252 -21.15 3.51 3.26
N ILE A 253 -21.11 4.46 4.19
CA ILE A 253 -22.14 4.62 5.23
C ILE A 253 -23.49 4.93 4.58
N SER A 254 -23.53 5.88 3.64
CA SER A 254 -24.75 6.27 2.94
C SER A 254 -25.36 5.11 2.15
N GLN A 255 -24.54 4.28 1.50
CA GLN A 255 -24.99 3.08 0.80
C GLN A 255 -25.60 2.06 1.77
N LEU A 256 -24.95 1.79 2.90
CA LEU A 256 -25.47 0.87 3.91
C LEU A 256 -26.82 1.33 4.48
N GLU A 257 -26.93 2.60 4.88
CA GLU A 257 -28.15 3.17 5.43
C GLU A 257 -29.29 3.14 4.41
N ARG A 258 -29.03 3.58 3.17
CA ARG A 258 -30.02 3.58 2.09
C ARG A 258 -30.49 2.17 1.77
N THR A 259 -29.57 1.22 1.64
CA THR A 259 -29.93 -0.18 1.32
C THR A 259 -30.68 -0.83 2.47
N CYS A 260 -30.32 -0.57 3.73
CA CYS A 260 -31.06 -1.07 4.89
C CYS A 260 -32.52 -0.60 4.88
N ASN A 261 -32.74 0.71 4.65
CA ASN A 261 -34.08 1.29 4.57
C ASN A 261 -34.93 0.67 3.44
N LEU A 262 -34.36 0.48 2.25
CA LEU A 262 -35.08 -0.12 1.12
C LEU A 262 -35.41 -1.60 1.35
N VAL A 263 -34.50 -2.36 1.96
CA VAL A 263 -34.75 -3.77 2.33
C VAL A 263 -35.88 -3.87 3.36
N GLN A 264 -35.90 -2.99 4.37
CA GLN A 264 -36.99 -2.93 5.36
C GLN A 264 -38.34 -2.56 4.73
N GLN A 265 -38.34 -1.77 3.67
CA GLN A 265 -39.54 -1.42 2.88
C GLN A 265 -39.99 -2.55 1.93
N GLY A 266 -39.24 -3.65 1.82
CA GLY A 266 -39.59 -4.79 0.98
C GLY A 266 -39.18 -4.63 -0.50
N ASP A 267 -38.23 -3.74 -0.81
CA ASP A 267 -37.73 -3.58 -2.16
C ASP A 267 -36.92 -4.81 -2.61
N ALA A 268 -37.40 -5.48 -3.66
CA ALA A 268 -36.82 -6.71 -4.18
C ALA A 268 -35.47 -6.50 -4.88
N GLU A 269 -35.23 -5.32 -5.47
CA GLU A 269 -33.94 -4.98 -6.07
C GLU A 269 -32.92 -4.68 -4.97
N ALA A 270 -33.30 -3.91 -3.95
CA ALA A 270 -32.43 -3.59 -2.81
C ALA A 270 -31.94 -4.86 -2.10
N THR A 271 -32.78 -5.90 -2.03
CA THR A 271 -32.39 -7.22 -1.50
C THR A 271 -31.26 -7.85 -2.32
N LYS A 272 -31.25 -7.71 -3.65
CA LYS A 272 -30.14 -8.20 -4.50
C LYS A 272 -28.87 -7.35 -4.32
N TRP A 273 -29.03 -6.03 -4.31
CA TRP A 273 -27.93 -5.07 -4.14
C TRP A 273 -27.26 -5.14 -2.77
N SER A 274 -28.00 -5.56 -1.73
CA SER A 274 -27.50 -5.68 -0.37
C SER A 274 -26.25 -6.55 -0.24
N SER A 275 -26.15 -7.63 -1.01
CA SER A 275 -24.99 -8.52 -1.02
C SER A 275 -23.72 -7.81 -1.48
N ILE A 276 -23.85 -6.90 -2.45
CA ILE A 276 -22.75 -6.10 -3.00
C ILE A 276 -22.30 -5.07 -1.96
N VAL A 277 -23.26 -4.36 -1.35
CA VAL A 277 -22.96 -3.32 -0.34
C VAL A 277 -22.35 -3.95 0.92
N LEU A 278 -22.88 -5.08 1.38
CA LEU A 278 -22.29 -5.85 2.49
C LEU A 278 -20.88 -6.33 2.15
N GLY A 279 -20.66 -6.90 0.96
CA GLY A 279 -19.33 -7.32 0.53
C GLY A 279 -18.32 -6.18 0.53
N LYS A 280 -18.71 -4.98 0.06
CA LYS A 280 -17.88 -3.77 0.14
C LYS A 280 -17.59 -3.37 1.58
N ALA A 281 -18.60 -3.35 2.44
CA ALA A 281 -18.47 -2.95 3.84
C ALA A 281 -17.57 -3.90 4.63
N ASP A 282 -17.75 -5.20 4.46
CA ASP A 282 -16.93 -6.23 5.11
C ASP A 282 -15.48 -6.15 4.65
N THR A 283 -15.27 -6.01 3.34
CA THR A 283 -13.92 -5.82 2.81
C THR A 283 -13.27 -4.55 3.37
N ALA A 284 -14.01 -3.44 3.47
CA ALA A 284 -13.49 -2.19 4.02
C ALA A 284 -13.20 -2.29 5.54
N LEU A 285 -14.02 -3.01 6.31
CA LEU A 285 -13.77 -3.27 7.74
C LEU A 285 -12.51 -4.10 7.96
N GLU A 286 -12.30 -5.12 7.13
CA GLU A 286 -11.13 -6.00 7.23
C GLU A 286 -9.84 -5.33 6.78
N ASN A 287 -9.91 -4.48 5.74
CA ASN A 287 -8.71 -3.97 5.06
C ASN A 287 -8.41 -2.50 5.32
N VAL A 288 -9.38 -1.71 5.78
CA VAL A 288 -9.24 -0.27 5.97
C VAL A 288 -9.64 0.10 7.40
N PHE A 289 -10.93 0.06 7.72
CA PHE A 289 -11.50 0.62 8.95
C PHE A 289 -11.57 -0.41 10.09
N LEU A 290 -10.42 -0.96 10.45
CA LEU A 290 -10.32 -1.99 11.49
C LEU A 290 -10.88 -1.51 12.83
N GLY A 291 -11.84 -2.26 13.37
CA GLY A 291 -12.49 -1.95 14.64
C GLY A 291 -13.49 -0.79 14.60
N ASP A 292 -13.92 -0.34 13.41
CA ASP A 292 -14.94 0.72 13.31
C ASP A 292 -16.31 0.22 13.78
N LYS A 293 -16.77 0.78 14.91
CA LYS A 293 -18.03 0.38 15.56
C LYS A 293 -19.27 0.74 14.73
N LEU A 294 -19.27 1.90 14.08
CA LEU A 294 -20.44 2.36 13.33
C LEU A 294 -20.62 1.53 12.06
N LEU A 295 -19.55 1.36 11.30
CA LEU A 295 -19.57 0.55 10.09
C LEU A 295 -19.91 -0.92 10.41
N THR A 296 -19.38 -1.45 11.51
CA THR A 296 -19.75 -2.80 12.01
C THR A 296 -21.23 -2.90 12.37
N LEU A 297 -21.79 -1.88 13.04
CA LEU A 297 -23.20 -1.85 13.41
C LEU A 297 -24.11 -1.82 12.16
N LEU A 298 -23.83 -0.93 11.21
CA LEU A 298 -24.63 -0.81 9.99
C LEU A 298 -24.58 -2.07 9.12
N ALA A 299 -23.41 -2.70 9.00
CA ALA A 299 -23.28 -3.99 8.31
C ALA A 299 -24.10 -5.09 9.02
N ARG A 300 -24.09 -5.11 10.36
CA ARG A 300 -24.91 -6.06 11.14
C ARG A 300 -26.41 -5.80 10.97
N ASP A 301 -26.84 -4.54 10.99
CA ASP A 301 -28.24 -4.17 10.86
C ASP A 301 -28.79 -4.52 9.48
N LEU A 302 -28.00 -4.31 8.41
CA LEU A 302 -28.37 -4.75 7.07
C LEU A 302 -28.47 -6.29 6.96
N ARG A 303 -27.58 -7.05 7.61
CA ARG A 303 -27.70 -8.52 7.69
C ARG A 303 -29.01 -8.94 8.39
N HIS A 304 -29.37 -8.30 9.50
CA HIS A 304 -30.62 -8.57 10.19
C HIS A 304 -31.84 -8.25 9.32
N ALA A 305 -31.85 -7.10 8.64
CA ALA A 305 -32.94 -6.71 7.74
C ALA A 305 -33.16 -7.74 6.62
N LEU A 306 -32.07 -8.32 6.06
CA LEU A 306 -32.16 -9.37 5.05
C LEU A 306 -32.72 -10.68 5.61
N MET A 307 -32.33 -11.08 6.82
CA MET A 307 -32.89 -12.27 7.48
C MET A 307 -34.39 -12.11 7.72
N GLU A 308 -34.84 -10.93 8.12
CA GLU A 308 -36.26 -10.63 8.31
C GLU A 308 -37.05 -10.60 6.98
N ALA A 309 -36.50 -9.99 5.94
CA ALA A 309 -37.11 -9.95 4.61
C ALA A 309 -37.28 -11.37 4.02
N ASN A 310 -36.27 -12.23 4.18
CA ASN A 310 -36.35 -13.64 3.76
C ASN A 310 -37.38 -14.45 4.56
N ARG A 311 -37.51 -14.20 5.88
CA ARG A 311 -38.57 -14.82 6.68
C ARG A 311 -39.96 -14.39 6.22
N LYS A 312 -40.16 -13.10 5.95
CA LYS A 312 -41.44 -12.57 5.43
C LYS A 312 -41.80 -13.17 4.07
N ASN A 313 -40.84 -13.26 3.15
CA ASN A 313 -41.05 -13.88 1.83
C ASN A 313 -41.35 -15.40 1.92
N ASN A 314 -40.69 -16.11 2.83
CA ASN A 314 -40.97 -17.53 3.05
C ASN A 314 -42.36 -17.73 3.70
N SER A 315 -42.76 -16.85 4.62
CA SER A 315 -44.08 -16.89 5.26
C SER A 315 -45.23 -16.52 4.31
N SER A 316 -45.01 -15.66 3.32
CA SER A 316 -45.99 -15.34 2.27
C SER A 316 -46.07 -16.43 1.20
N SER A 317 -45.00 -17.21 0.97
CA SER A 317 -45.05 -18.43 0.15
C SER A 317 -45.61 -19.67 0.87
N ALA A 318 -45.65 -19.66 2.21
CA ALA A 318 -46.11 -20.80 3.02
C ALA A 318 -47.64 -20.88 3.19
N LEU A 319 -48.41 -19.93 2.65
CA LEU A 319 -49.88 -20.05 2.56
C LEU A 319 -50.36 -20.96 1.42
N SER A 320 -49.44 -21.62 0.70
CA SER A 320 -49.73 -22.65 -0.30
C SER A 320 -48.88 -23.90 -0.08
N SER A 321 -48.86 -24.44 1.14
CA SER A 321 -48.75 -25.89 1.39
C SER A 321 -48.61 -26.15 2.89
N ASP A 322 -49.73 -26.47 3.54
CA ASP A 322 -49.70 -27.29 4.74
C ASP A 322 -49.02 -28.62 4.39
N ILE A 323 -48.00 -29.02 5.16
CA ILE A 323 -47.85 -30.36 5.75
C ILE A 323 -46.79 -30.27 6.85
N LEU A 324 -47.24 -30.63 8.06
CA LEU A 324 -46.47 -30.92 9.27
C LEU A 324 -45.17 -31.70 9.01
N ILE A 325 -44.05 -31.25 9.60
CA ILE A 325 -43.10 -32.14 10.28
C ILE A 325 -42.52 -31.42 11.51
N THR A 326 -42.79 -32.00 12.67
CA THR A 326 -42.20 -31.71 13.98
C THR A 326 -40.78 -32.26 14.02
N GLN A 327 -39.77 -31.46 14.37
CA GLN A 327 -38.50 -31.99 14.88
C GLN A 327 -37.83 -30.99 15.83
N GLN A 328 -37.66 -31.46 17.07
CA GLN A 328 -36.99 -30.82 18.18
C GLN A 328 -35.49 -30.63 17.90
N LEU A 329 -34.91 -29.52 18.36
CA LEU A 329 -33.49 -29.37 18.61
C LEU A 329 -33.29 -28.70 19.98
N PRO A 330 -32.27 -29.11 20.76
CA PRO A 330 -32.13 -28.76 22.16
C PRO A 330 -31.42 -27.43 22.40
N GLU A 331 -31.60 -26.96 23.64
CA GLU A 331 -31.17 -25.71 24.24
C GLU A 331 -29.66 -25.44 24.20
N ALA A 332 -29.36 -24.15 24.28
CA ALA A 332 -28.04 -23.54 24.31
C ALA A 332 -27.32 -23.77 25.64
N ASP A 333 -25.98 -23.90 25.58
CA ASP A 333 -25.10 -23.52 26.68
C ASP A 333 -24.30 -22.29 26.25
N GLU A 334 -24.59 -21.17 26.92
CA GLU A 334 -23.83 -19.93 26.92
C GLU A 334 -22.58 -20.09 27.80
N GLU A 335 -21.38 -19.94 27.22
CA GLU A 335 -20.20 -19.58 28.02
C GLU A 335 -19.66 -18.22 27.55
N CYS A 336 -20.07 -17.19 28.30
CA CYS A 336 -19.59 -15.82 28.22
C CYS A 336 -18.09 -15.72 28.57
N LEU A 337 -17.23 -15.50 27.58
CA LEU A 337 -15.90 -14.95 27.83
C LEU A 337 -15.98 -13.42 27.97
N LYS A 338 -16.03 -13.00 29.24
CA LYS A 338 -15.84 -11.61 29.69
C LYS A 338 -14.43 -11.13 29.31
N ILE A 339 -14.35 -10.14 28.42
CA ILE A 339 -13.12 -9.34 28.25
C ILE A 339 -13.29 -8.05 29.04
N ALA A 340 -12.44 -7.88 30.04
CA ALA A 340 -12.36 -6.69 30.88
C ALA A 340 -11.80 -5.48 30.09
N PRO A 341 -12.25 -4.25 30.39
CA PRO A 341 -11.70 -3.05 29.76
C PRO A 341 -10.33 -2.71 30.36
N LEU A 342 -9.32 -2.59 29.52
CA LEU A 342 -8.02 -2.03 29.90
C LEU A 342 -8.15 -0.49 30.03
N LYS A 343 -7.62 -0.02 31.16
CA LYS A 343 -7.64 1.36 31.64
C LYS A 343 -6.84 2.31 30.75
N GLU A 344 -7.28 3.56 30.81
CA GLU A 344 -6.60 4.79 30.42
C GLU A 344 -5.10 4.75 30.68
N LEU A 345 -4.31 5.10 29.67
CA LEU A 345 -2.93 5.52 29.85
C LEU A 345 -2.80 6.95 29.33
N ASP A 346 -2.28 7.75 30.25
CA ASP A 346 -2.12 9.19 30.23
C ASP A 346 -1.44 9.73 28.97
N LEU A 347 -2.05 10.79 28.45
CA LEU A 347 -1.36 11.81 27.67
C LEU A 347 -0.47 12.60 28.64
N ILE A 348 0.84 12.64 28.44
CA ILE A 348 1.70 13.82 28.70
C ILE A 348 3.08 13.61 28.05
N ASN A 349 3.48 14.66 27.33
CA ASN A 349 4.80 15.08 26.79
C ASN A 349 5.51 14.19 25.77
#